data_AF-A0A1E4E6B7-F1
#
_entry.id   AF-A0A1E4E6B7-F1
#
_cell.length_a   1.000
_cell.length_b   1.000
_cell.length_c   1.000
_cell.angle_alpha   90.00
_cell.angle_beta   90.00
_cell.angle_gamma   90.00
#
_symmetry.space_group_name_H-M   'P 1'
#
loop_
_entity.id
_entity.type
_entity.pdbx_description
1 polymer ?
#
loop_
_entity_poly.entity_id
_entity_poly.type
_entity_poly.pdbx_seq_one_letter_code
_entity_poly.pdbx_strand_id
1 'polypeptide(L)'
;MKTVSVLGLAILLMASCSQTKLEKEEAASVIRSEKNYPKVYEYEVNVSDPASARKLLEAGLETEGLVTIDKTQKLKDAGQPIVHFTEKAKPYLIRIDEKYDNVQVVKVADMDLAEVTGIQLQEDDKSATVEYTIAYKNITPFAKLMKRDLSEKKVERASLSHFDTGWKLDKQR
;
A
#
# COMPACT_ATOMS: atom_id res chain seq x y z
N MET A 1 39.67 -55.58 -42.06
CA MET A 1 39.99 -54.32 -42.77
C MET A 1 38.77 -53.41 -42.69
N LYS A 2 38.93 -52.17 -42.17
CA LYS A 2 38.24 -50.91 -42.56
C LYS A 2 36.68 -50.93 -42.43
N THR A 3 35.96 -50.09 -41.68
CA THR A 3 35.96 -48.63 -41.48
C THR A 3 34.99 -48.29 -40.34
N VAL A 4 35.36 -47.49 -39.33
CA VAL A 4 35.03 -46.05 -39.12
C VAL A 4 33.52 -45.72 -39.00
N SER A 5 33.15 -45.21 -37.81
CA SER A 5 32.26 -44.07 -37.46
C SER A 5 30.92 -43.91 -38.21
N VAL A 6 29.79 -43.54 -37.57
CA VAL A 6 29.55 -42.22 -36.99
C VAL A 6 28.47 -42.29 -35.90
N LEU A 7 28.84 -41.84 -34.71
CA LEU A 7 27.95 -41.45 -33.62
C LEU A 7 27.32 -40.09 -33.98
N GLY A 8 26.03 -40.08 -34.33
CA GLY A 8 25.28 -38.87 -34.66
C GLY A 8 24.34 -38.49 -33.51
N LEU A 9 24.87 -37.93 -32.43
CA LEU A 9 24.07 -37.34 -31.36
C LEU A 9 23.66 -35.92 -31.77
N ALA A 10 22.52 -35.79 -32.43
CA ALA A 10 21.91 -34.50 -32.72
C ALA A 10 21.20 -33.97 -31.46
N ILE A 11 21.93 -33.26 -30.60
CA ILE A 11 21.34 -32.43 -29.56
C ILE A 11 20.78 -31.18 -30.24
N LEU A 12 19.50 -31.23 -30.62
CA LEU A 12 18.72 -30.05 -30.95
C LEU A 12 18.58 -29.22 -29.66
N LEU A 13 19.47 -28.26 -29.49
CA LEU A 13 19.31 -27.16 -28.54
C LEU A 13 18.08 -26.36 -28.98
N MET A 14 16.94 -26.64 -28.35
CA MET A 14 15.79 -25.76 -28.33
C MET A 14 16.16 -24.53 -27.49
N ALA A 15 17.04 -23.68 -28.02
CA ALA A 15 17.13 -22.29 -27.58
C ALA A 15 15.89 -21.58 -28.14
N SER A 16 14.74 -21.85 -27.50
CA SER A 16 13.64 -20.91 -27.58
C SER A 16 14.18 -19.60 -27.03
N CYS A 17 14.33 -18.59 -27.89
CA CYS A 17 14.33 -17.21 -27.42
C CYS A 17 12.97 -17.00 -26.74
N SER A 18 12.88 -17.35 -25.46
CA SER A 18 11.79 -16.94 -24.61
C SER A 18 11.92 -15.44 -24.50
N GLN A 19 11.19 -14.69 -25.34
CA GLN A 19 11.06 -13.26 -25.17
C GLN A 19 10.54 -13.03 -23.75
N THR A 20 11.29 -12.30 -22.93
CA THR A 20 10.90 -12.02 -21.55
C THR A 20 9.55 -11.31 -21.59
N LYS A 21 8.49 -11.98 -21.14
CA LYS A 21 7.14 -11.43 -21.13
C LYS A 21 6.66 -11.37 -19.68
N LEU A 22 6.25 -10.19 -19.25
CA LEU A 22 5.62 -9.97 -17.95
C LEU A 22 4.10 -10.01 -18.14
N GLU A 23 3.45 -10.98 -17.51
CA GLU A 23 1.98 -11.09 -17.51
C GLU A 23 1.36 -10.27 -16.36
N LYS A 24 0.08 -9.91 -16.50
CA LYS A 24 -0.64 -9.08 -15.51
C LYS A 24 -0.71 -9.74 -14.14
N GLU A 25 -0.98 -11.04 -14.08
CA GLU A 25 -1.10 -11.80 -12.84
C GLU A 25 0.24 -11.92 -12.12
N GLU A 26 1.32 -12.10 -12.88
CA GLU A 26 2.69 -12.13 -12.35
C GLU A 26 3.08 -10.77 -11.78
N ALA A 27 2.86 -9.69 -12.55
CA ALA A 27 3.10 -8.33 -12.09
C ALA A 27 2.29 -8.01 -10.81
N ALA A 28 1.02 -8.40 -10.79
CA ALA A 28 0.15 -8.23 -9.62
C ALA A 28 0.69 -9.00 -8.40
N SER A 29 1.15 -10.25 -8.58
CA SER A 29 1.73 -11.08 -7.52
C SER A 29 2.97 -10.44 -6.92
N VAL A 30 3.92 -10.01 -7.77
CA VAL A 30 5.15 -9.32 -7.35
C VAL A 30 4.80 -8.04 -6.58
N ILE A 31 3.90 -7.20 -7.11
CA ILE A 31 3.50 -5.95 -6.45
C ILE A 31 2.81 -6.23 -5.12
N ARG A 32 1.91 -7.22 -5.04
CA ARG A 32 1.21 -7.57 -3.78
C ARG A 32 2.19 -8.03 -2.72
N SER A 33 3.10 -8.93 -3.06
CA SER A 33 4.12 -9.44 -2.14
C SER A 33 5.01 -8.30 -1.64
N GLU A 34 5.59 -7.52 -2.54
CA GLU A 34 6.60 -6.51 -2.19
C GLU A 34 6.01 -5.26 -1.50
N LYS A 35 4.76 -4.90 -1.80
CA LYS A 35 4.06 -3.77 -1.16
C LYS A 35 3.20 -4.19 0.04
N ASN A 36 3.17 -5.48 0.37
CA ASN A 36 2.36 -6.11 1.41
C ASN A 36 0.85 -5.84 1.23
N TYR A 37 0.30 -6.12 0.06
CA TYR A 37 -1.16 -6.08 -0.15
C TYR A 37 -1.81 -7.45 0.11
N PRO A 38 -3.03 -7.50 0.68
CA PRO A 38 -3.79 -6.36 1.22
C PRO A 38 -3.17 -5.82 2.52
N LYS A 39 -3.34 -4.52 2.79
CA LYS A 39 -2.91 -3.87 4.05
C LYS A 39 -3.91 -2.85 4.55
N VAL A 40 -3.77 -2.49 5.82
CA VAL A 40 -4.57 -1.45 6.44
C VAL A 40 -4.13 -0.08 5.89
N TYR A 41 -5.11 0.75 5.52
CA TYR A 41 -4.90 2.16 5.25
C TYR A 41 -5.11 2.93 6.55
N GLU A 42 -4.06 3.60 7.00
CA GLU A 42 -3.98 4.19 8.35
C GLU A 42 -4.05 5.72 8.28
N TYR A 43 -4.46 6.32 9.40
CA TYR A 43 -4.34 7.75 9.64
C TYR A 43 -3.78 7.98 11.04
N GLU A 44 -2.83 8.88 11.16
CA GLU A 44 -2.23 9.29 12.43
C GLU A 44 -2.96 10.50 12.99
N VAL A 45 -3.47 10.35 14.21
CA VAL A 45 -4.12 11.42 14.95
C VAL A 45 -3.19 11.86 16.07
N ASN A 46 -2.66 13.07 15.99
CA ASN A 46 -1.98 13.66 17.14
C ASN A 46 -3.03 14.13 18.14
N VAL A 47 -3.13 13.44 19.28
CA VAL A 47 -4.18 13.67 20.29
C VAL A 47 -3.96 14.93 21.11
N SER A 48 -2.76 15.53 21.06
CA SER A 48 -2.39 16.75 21.79
C SER A 48 -2.40 18.00 20.90
N ASP A 49 -2.50 17.83 19.58
CA ASP A 49 -2.42 18.92 18.60
C ASP A 49 -3.81 19.53 18.32
N PRO A 50 -4.01 20.83 18.58
CA PRO A 50 -5.27 21.53 18.28
C PRO A 50 -5.68 21.46 16.80
N ALA A 51 -4.72 21.42 15.86
CA ALA A 51 -5.05 21.32 14.45
C ALA A 51 -5.62 19.94 14.10
N SER A 52 -5.08 18.88 14.69
CA SER A 52 -5.61 17.52 14.59
C SER A 52 -6.99 17.40 15.23
N ALA A 53 -7.19 17.96 16.43
CA ALA A 53 -8.50 18.05 17.09
C ALA A 53 -9.54 18.76 16.21
N ARG A 54 -9.16 19.89 15.59
CA ARG A 54 -10.04 20.63 14.68
C ARG A 54 -10.48 19.80 13.48
N LYS A 55 -9.59 19.01 12.86
CA LYS A 55 -9.95 18.12 11.74
C LYS A 55 -11.00 17.08 12.14
N LEU A 56 -10.88 16.51 13.35
CA LEU A 56 -11.85 15.54 13.88
C LEU A 56 -13.24 16.18 14.09
N LEU A 57 -13.27 17.42 14.60
CA LEU A 57 -14.51 18.20 14.74
C LEU A 57 -15.14 18.49 13.38
N GLU A 58 -14.35 19.00 12.42
CA GLU A 58 -14.82 19.33 11.07
C GLU A 58 -15.30 18.08 10.31
N ALA A 59 -14.69 16.92 10.57
CA ALA A 59 -15.13 15.63 10.04
C ALA A 59 -16.41 15.09 10.72
N GLY A 60 -16.91 15.73 11.78
CA GLY A 60 -18.12 15.34 12.50
C GLY A 60 -17.94 14.13 13.43
N LEU A 61 -16.70 13.74 13.74
CA LEU A 61 -16.43 12.52 14.50
C LEU A 61 -16.78 12.65 16.00
N GLU A 62 -16.77 13.87 16.53
CA GLU A 62 -17.31 14.16 17.88
C GLU A 62 -18.83 13.95 17.91
N THR A 63 -19.55 14.49 16.92
CA THR A 63 -21.01 14.33 16.79
C THR A 63 -21.43 12.87 16.61
N GLU A 64 -20.61 12.07 15.93
CA GLU A 64 -20.82 10.62 15.80
C GLU A 64 -20.48 9.82 17.05
N GLY A 65 -19.94 10.47 18.08
CA GLY A 65 -19.57 9.86 19.35
C GLY A 65 -18.35 8.95 19.25
N LEU A 66 -17.46 9.17 18.27
CA LEU A 66 -16.20 8.43 18.14
C LEU A 66 -15.06 9.06 18.95
N VAL A 67 -15.12 10.37 19.16
CA VAL A 67 -14.17 11.12 19.98
C VAL A 67 -14.89 12.12 20.87
N THR A 68 -14.25 12.55 21.94
CA THR A 68 -14.60 13.76 22.69
C THR A 68 -13.41 14.70 22.70
N ILE A 69 -13.64 16.00 22.54
CA ILE A 69 -12.57 16.98 22.40
C ILE A 69 -12.64 18.05 23.48
N ASP A 70 -11.53 18.26 24.17
CA ASP A 70 -11.38 19.30 25.18
C ASP A 70 -11.30 20.68 24.49
N LYS A 71 -12.36 21.47 24.63
CA LYS A 71 -12.50 22.77 23.93
C LYS A 71 -11.70 23.91 24.57
N THR A 72 -11.20 23.70 25.79
CA THR A 72 -10.44 24.70 26.54
C THR A 72 -9.18 24.08 27.12
N GLN A 73 -8.01 24.48 26.63
CA GLN A 73 -6.73 24.23 27.30
C GLN A 73 -6.29 25.45 28.09
N LYS A 74 -5.83 25.26 29.32
CA LYS A 74 -5.05 26.27 30.03
C LYS A 74 -3.58 26.10 29.65
N LEU A 75 -2.78 27.16 29.75
CA LEU A 75 -1.33 27.13 29.44
C LEU A 75 -0.58 26.01 30.18
N LYS A 76 -1.02 25.65 31.39
CA LYS A 76 -0.44 24.56 32.19
C LYS A 76 -0.73 23.14 31.65
N ASP A 77 -1.70 23.00 30.75
CA ASP A 77 -2.14 21.73 30.18
C ASP A 77 -1.53 21.51 28.78
N ALA A 78 -0.58 22.37 28.37
CA ALA A 78 0.11 22.27 27.10
C ALA A 78 0.83 20.91 26.96
N GLY A 79 0.62 20.24 25.83
CA GLY A 79 1.17 18.90 25.56
C GLY A 79 0.35 17.73 26.11
N GLN A 80 -0.71 17.99 26.89
CA GLN A 80 -1.65 16.95 27.31
C GLN A 80 -2.61 16.59 26.17
N PRO A 81 -3.09 15.33 26.12
CA PRO A 81 -4.13 14.93 25.17
C PRO A 81 -5.40 15.76 25.32
N ILE A 82 -5.92 16.25 24.19
CA ILE A 82 -7.19 16.98 24.05
C ILE A 82 -8.22 16.21 23.23
N VAL A 83 -7.79 15.16 22.54
CA VAL A 83 -8.66 14.22 21.83
C VAL A 83 -8.71 12.93 22.63
N HIS A 84 -9.92 12.51 22.98
CA HIS A 84 -10.15 11.25 23.70
C HIS A 84 -11.02 10.34 22.84
N PHE A 85 -10.53 9.14 22.51
CA PHE A 85 -11.30 8.16 21.75
C PHE A 85 -12.31 7.47 22.66
N THR A 86 -13.54 7.31 22.18
CA THR A 86 -14.61 6.66 22.93
C THR A 86 -14.58 5.13 22.76
N GLU A 87 -15.38 4.43 23.54
CA GLU A 87 -15.63 2.99 23.36
C GLU A 87 -16.07 2.63 21.94
N LYS A 88 -16.84 3.51 21.28
CA LYS A 88 -17.31 3.31 19.91
C LYS A 88 -16.17 3.31 18.89
N ALA A 89 -15.06 3.98 19.18
CA ALA A 89 -13.90 4.05 18.30
C ALA A 89 -12.94 2.86 18.43
N LYS A 90 -13.01 2.09 19.53
CA LYS A 90 -12.11 0.96 19.80
C LYS A 90 -11.88 0.00 18.63
N PRO A 91 -12.90 -0.40 17.84
CA PRO A 91 -12.69 -1.30 16.71
C PRO A 91 -11.78 -0.75 15.61
N TYR A 92 -11.51 0.55 15.60
CA TYR A 92 -10.72 1.24 14.59
C TYR A 92 -9.34 1.67 15.10
N LEU A 93 -9.04 1.50 16.39
CA LEU A 93 -7.74 1.86 16.95
C LEU A 93 -6.73 0.76 16.64
N ILE A 94 -5.61 1.11 15.99
CA ILE A 94 -4.59 0.14 15.57
C ILE A 94 -3.49 0.05 16.60
N ARG A 95 -2.84 1.18 16.88
CA ARG A 95 -1.71 1.29 17.82
C ARG A 95 -1.53 2.74 18.26
N ILE A 96 -0.81 2.93 19.36
CA ILE A 96 -0.18 4.20 19.70
C ILE A 96 1.21 4.18 19.03
N ASP A 97 1.63 5.28 18.42
CA ASP A 97 2.96 5.36 17.81
C ASP A 97 4.04 5.35 18.91
N GLU A 98 4.91 4.34 18.90
CA GLU A 98 5.97 4.18 19.90
C GLU A 98 7.01 5.32 19.87
N LYS A 99 7.11 6.04 18.74
CA LYS A 99 8.02 7.18 18.58
C LYS A 99 7.40 8.47 19.11
N TYR A 100 6.07 8.54 19.19
CA TYR A 100 5.32 9.73 19.55
C TYR A 100 4.20 9.38 20.54
N ASP A 101 4.44 9.64 21.83
CA ASP A 101 3.50 9.35 22.92
C ASP A 101 2.08 9.94 22.73
N ASN A 102 1.95 10.94 21.85
CA ASN A 102 0.70 11.64 21.57
C ASN A 102 0.10 11.31 20.20
N VAL A 103 0.46 10.20 19.55
CA VAL A 103 -0.11 9.83 18.25
C VAL A 103 -0.88 8.51 18.35
N GLN A 104 -2.18 8.57 18.10
CA GLN A 104 -3.04 7.40 17.93
C GLN A 104 -3.19 7.09 16.44
N VAL A 105 -2.84 5.87 16.03
CA VAL A 105 -3.06 5.38 14.67
C VAL A 105 -4.43 4.74 14.57
N VAL A 106 -5.24 5.18 13.60
CA VAL A 106 -6.59 4.66 13.34
C VAL A 106 -6.69 4.02 11.96
N LYS A 107 -7.57 3.02 11.85
CA LYS A 107 -7.93 2.37 10.59
C LYS A 107 -8.89 3.23 9.80
N VAL A 108 -8.54 3.53 8.56
CA VAL A 108 -9.38 4.24 7.59
C VAL A 108 -10.10 3.26 6.66
N ALA A 109 -9.39 2.27 6.15
CA ALA A 109 -9.91 1.26 5.22
C ALA A 109 -8.96 0.06 5.14
N ASP A 110 -9.38 -0.99 4.46
CA ASP A 110 -8.49 -2.02 3.90
C ASP A 110 -8.15 -1.65 2.46
N MET A 111 -6.86 -1.74 2.10
CA MET A 111 -6.32 -1.33 0.82
C MET A 111 -5.69 -2.51 0.11
N ASP A 112 -6.04 -2.72 -1.15
CA ASP A 112 -5.54 -3.84 -1.96
C ASP A 112 -5.33 -3.42 -3.42
N LEU A 113 -4.45 -4.15 -4.11
CA LEU A 113 -4.31 -4.07 -5.56
C LEU A 113 -5.57 -4.64 -6.21
N ALA A 114 -6.28 -3.78 -6.94
CA ALA A 114 -7.49 -4.15 -7.67
C ALA A 114 -7.15 -4.80 -9.02
N GLU A 115 -6.40 -4.10 -9.86
CA GLU A 115 -6.13 -4.54 -11.24
C GLU A 115 -4.84 -3.93 -11.80
N VAL A 116 -4.09 -4.70 -12.59
CA VAL A 116 -3.01 -4.19 -13.45
C VAL A 116 -3.63 -3.69 -14.77
N THR A 117 -3.57 -2.38 -14.99
CA THR A 117 -4.19 -1.71 -16.15
C THR A 117 -3.27 -1.69 -17.36
N GLY A 118 -1.95 -1.63 -17.15
CA GLY A 118 -0.96 -1.59 -18.23
C GLY A 118 0.41 -2.11 -17.82
N ILE A 119 1.13 -2.65 -18.80
CA ILE A 119 2.54 -3.07 -18.67
C ILE A 119 3.28 -2.49 -19.87
N GLN A 120 4.34 -1.74 -19.60
CA GLN A 120 5.24 -1.21 -20.61
C GLN A 120 6.64 -1.78 -20.35
N LEU A 121 7.04 -2.75 -21.18
CA LEU A 121 8.42 -3.23 -21.23
C LEU A 121 9.33 -2.13 -21.79
N GLN A 122 10.50 -1.97 -21.19
CA GLN A 122 11.54 -1.09 -21.71
C GLN A 122 12.31 -1.77 -22.86
N GLU A 123 13.06 -1.00 -23.64
CA GLU A 123 13.81 -1.49 -24.81
C GLU A 123 14.81 -2.61 -24.49
N ASP A 124 15.22 -2.74 -23.23
CA ASP A 124 16.16 -3.76 -22.77
C ASP A 124 15.51 -5.12 -22.43
N ASP A 125 14.18 -5.22 -22.47
CA ASP A 125 13.36 -6.36 -22.02
C ASP A 125 13.73 -6.87 -20.61
N LYS A 126 14.43 -6.06 -19.82
CA LYS A 126 14.89 -6.37 -18.46
C LYS A 126 14.17 -5.54 -17.42
N SER A 127 13.40 -4.54 -17.85
CA SER A 127 12.62 -3.70 -16.96
C SER A 127 11.24 -3.43 -17.53
N ALA A 128 10.27 -3.23 -16.65
CA ALA A 128 8.89 -2.92 -17.00
C ALA A 128 8.33 -1.86 -16.07
N THR A 129 7.57 -0.92 -16.64
CA THR A 129 6.68 -0.05 -15.88
C THR A 129 5.29 -0.67 -15.86
N VAL A 130 4.79 -0.97 -14.67
CA VAL A 130 3.46 -1.55 -14.44
C VAL A 130 2.55 -0.46 -13.89
N GLU A 131 1.46 -0.18 -14.59
CA GLU A 131 0.37 0.65 -14.10
C GLU A 131 -0.71 -0.25 -13.50
N TYR A 132 -1.16 0.10 -12.30
CA TYR A 132 -2.17 -0.65 -11.58
C TYR A 132 -3.08 0.26 -10.76
N THR A 133 -4.20 -0.30 -10.34
CA THR A 133 -5.19 0.39 -9.51
C THR A 133 -5.23 -0.20 -8.11
N ILE A 134 -5.45 0.67 -7.13
CA ILE A 134 -5.71 0.32 -5.73
C ILE A 134 -7.18 0.59 -5.43
N ALA A 135 -7.83 -0.36 -4.76
CA ALA A 135 -9.18 -0.18 -4.22
C ALA A 135 -9.18 -0.20 -2.70
N TYR A 136 -10.15 0.50 -2.12
CA TYR A 136 -10.38 0.56 -0.68
C TYR A 136 -11.67 -0.19 -0.34
N LYS A 137 -11.62 -1.01 0.71
CA LYS A 137 -12.75 -1.79 1.25
C LYS A 137 -12.88 -1.51 2.75
N ASN A 138 -14.02 -1.87 3.34
CA ASN A 138 -14.26 -1.71 4.79
C ASN A 138 -13.93 -0.29 5.28
N ILE A 139 -14.42 0.71 4.54
CA ILE A 139 -14.20 2.13 4.81
C ILE A 139 -14.83 2.48 6.16
N THR A 140 -14.03 3.05 7.07
CA THR A 140 -14.46 3.44 8.42
C THR A 140 -14.91 4.91 8.46
N PRO A 141 -15.57 5.35 9.54
CA PRO A 141 -15.88 6.78 9.71
C PRO A 141 -14.67 7.71 9.66
N PHE A 142 -13.48 7.21 10.01
CA PHE A 142 -12.23 7.98 9.95
C PHE A 142 -11.79 8.32 8.51
N ALA A 143 -12.40 7.71 7.48
CA ALA A 143 -12.21 8.12 6.10
C ALA A 143 -12.59 9.57 5.82
N LYS A 144 -13.44 10.18 6.65
CA LYS A 144 -13.77 11.62 6.56
C LYS A 144 -12.57 12.54 6.81
N LEU A 145 -11.49 12.02 7.38
CA LEU A 145 -10.22 12.74 7.56
C LEU A 145 -9.37 12.77 6.27
N MET A 146 -9.73 11.95 5.28
CA MET A 146 -9.04 11.91 4.00
C MET A 146 -9.54 13.03 3.09
N LYS A 147 -8.63 13.68 2.37
CA LYS A 147 -8.97 14.69 1.36
C LYS A 147 -9.47 14.11 0.05
N ARG A 148 -9.47 12.78 -0.09
CA ARG A 148 -9.77 12.07 -1.32
C ARG A 148 -11.01 11.20 -1.13
N ASP A 149 -11.74 10.97 -2.21
CA ASP A 149 -12.75 9.92 -2.24
C ASP A 149 -12.05 8.55 -2.24
N LEU A 150 -12.48 7.67 -1.34
CA LEU A 150 -11.99 6.29 -1.23
C LEU A 150 -12.88 5.30 -1.98
N SER A 151 -14.04 5.74 -2.49
CA SER A 151 -14.86 4.95 -3.42
C SER A 151 -14.19 4.84 -4.79
N GLU A 152 -13.34 5.80 -5.14
CA GLU A 152 -12.57 5.83 -6.38
C GLU A 152 -11.27 5.02 -6.28
N LYS A 153 -10.96 4.28 -7.36
CA LYS A 153 -9.68 3.59 -7.50
C LYS A 153 -8.53 4.59 -7.62
N LYS A 154 -7.43 4.34 -6.90
CA LYS A 154 -6.17 5.10 -7.08
C LYS A 154 -5.34 4.46 -8.18
N VAL A 155 -4.88 5.23 -9.17
CA VAL A 155 -3.87 4.75 -10.13
C VAL A 155 -2.48 4.90 -9.52
N GLU A 156 -1.65 3.87 -9.66
CA GLU A 156 -0.28 3.81 -9.19
C GLU A 156 0.63 3.19 -10.26
N ARG A 157 1.94 3.43 -10.12
CA ARG A 157 2.96 2.82 -10.98
C ARG A 157 4.04 2.16 -10.16
N ALA A 158 4.55 1.06 -10.70
CA ALA A 158 5.67 0.31 -10.15
C ALA A 158 6.66 -0.03 -11.26
N SER A 159 7.95 0.09 -10.97
CA SER A 159 9.01 -0.41 -11.85
C SER A 159 9.43 -1.79 -11.37
N LEU A 160 9.48 -2.74 -12.30
CA LEU A 160 9.93 -4.10 -12.05
C LEU A 160 11.16 -4.36 -12.90
N SER A 161 12.13 -5.08 -12.34
CA SER A 161 13.33 -5.56 -13.03
C SER A 161 13.31 -7.09 -13.11
N HIS A 162 13.72 -7.64 -14.25
CA HIS A 162 13.78 -9.07 -14.49
C HIS A 162 15.16 -9.61 -14.08
N PHE A 163 15.15 -10.56 -13.14
CA PHE A 163 16.34 -11.29 -12.69
C PHE A 163 16.26 -12.76 -13.12
N ASP A 164 17.35 -13.49 -12.93
CA ASP A 164 17.41 -14.96 -13.06
C ASP A 164 16.33 -15.69 -12.23
N THR A 165 15.91 -15.07 -11.13
CA THR A 165 14.93 -15.55 -10.16
C THR A 165 13.52 -15.00 -10.41
N GLY A 166 13.29 -14.36 -11.57
CA GLY A 166 12.02 -13.76 -11.96
C GLY A 166 11.97 -12.25 -11.74
N TRP A 167 10.79 -11.67 -11.97
CA TRP A 167 10.55 -10.24 -11.81
C TRP A 167 10.54 -9.81 -10.35
N LYS A 168 11.16 -8.65 -10.05
CA LYS A 168 11.21 -8.07 -8.71
C LYS A 168 10.86 -6.59 -8.77
N LEU A 169 10.21 -6.10 -7.72
CA LEU A 169 9.91 -4.68 -7.60
C LEU A 169 11.20 -3.89 -7.36
N ASP A 170 11.41 -2.83 -8.14
CA ASP A 170 12.47 -1.88 -7.87
C ASP A 170 12.16 -1.12 -6.58
N LYS A 171 13.09 -1.17 -5.62
CA LYS A 171 13.00 -0.33 -4.44
C LYS A 171 13.19 1.11 -4.89
N GLN A 172 12.13 1.92 -4.83
CA GLN A 172 12.27 3.37 -4.94
C GLN A 172 13.31 3.81 -3.89
N ARG A 173 14.39 4.46 -4.35
CA ARG A 173 15.38 5.11 -3.50
C ARG A 173 14.76 6.33 -2.80
#